data_AF-A0A3C1C670-F1
#
_entry.id   AF-A0A3C1C670-F1
#
_cell.length_a   1.000
_cell.length_b   1.000
_cell.length_c   1.000
_cell.angle_alpha   90.00
_cell.angle_beta   90.00
_cell.angle_gamma   90.00
#
_symmetry.space_group_name_H-M   'P 1'
#
loop_
_entity.id
_entity.type
_entity.pdbx_description
1 polymer ?
#
loop_
_entity_poly.entity_id
_entity_poly.type
_entity_poly.pdbx_seq_one_letter_code
_entity_poly.pdbx_strand_id
1 'polypeptide(L)'
;GINGGITNGNDIVLRIAVKPTSSIASAQHTLDFSCDEMVDLEIQGRHDACIALRSAVVLEAATACALADLALLARAEIPFACNIPWRKS
;
A
#
# COMPACT_ATOMS: atom_id res chain seq x y z
N GLY A 1 -16.77 4.52 1.48
CA GLY A 1 -15.39 4.83 1.12
C GLY A 1 -15.30 5.45 -0.25
N ILE A 2 -15.32 4.60 -1.29
CA ILE A 2 -14.91 4.99 -2.64
C ILE A 2 -15.84 4.36 -3.69
N ASN A 3 -16.35 5.17 -4.62
CA ASN A 3 -17.16 4.74 -5.76
C ASN A 3 -16.54 5.30 -7.04
N GLY A 4 -16.25 4.45 -8.03
CA GLY A 4 -15.70 4.92 -9.32
C GLY A 4 -14.37 5.68 -9.19
N GLY A 5 -13.58 5.39 -8.14
CA GLY A 5 -12.31 6.08 -7.87
C GLY A 5 -12.43 7.39 -7.07
N ILE A 6 -13.64 7.82 -6.71
CA ILE A 6 -13.88 9.06 -5.96
C ILE A 6 -14.44 8.74 -4.58
N THR A 7 -14.04 9.51 -3.56
CA THR A 7 -14.55 9.35 -2.19
C THR A 7 -16.05 9.69 -2.13
N ASN A 8 -16.82 8.87 -1.41
CA ASN A 8 -18.28 9.00 -1.35
C ASN A 8 -18.81 9.53 0.00
N GLY A 9 -17.90 9.95 0.89
CA GLY A 9 -18.23 10.46 2.23
C GLY A 9 -18.34 9.39 3.32
N ASN A 10 -18.52 8.12 2.98
CA ASN A 10 -18.50 7.02 3.96
C ASN A 10 -17.05 6.59 4.26
N ASP A 11 -16.85 5.90 5.38
CA ASP A 11 -15.56 5.35 5.79
C ASP A 11 -14.81 4.62 4.67
N ILE A 12 -13.51 4.89 4.54
CA ILE A 12 -12.60 4.20 3.65
C ILE A 12 -12.01 3.01 4.41
N VAL A 13 -12.36 1.80 3.96
CA VAL A 13 -11.89 0.55 4.58
C VAL A 13 -10.89 -0.11 3.65
N LEU A 14 -9.64 -0.24 4.12
CA LEU A 14 -8.56 -0.92 3.41
C LEU A 14 -8.32 -2.29 4.05
N ARG A 15 -8.18 -3.33 3.23
CA ARG A 15 -7.73 -4.65 3.65
C ARG A 15 -6.50 -5.02 2.83
N ILE A 16 -5.43 -5.40 3.53
CA ILE A 16 -4.13 -5.65 2.92
C ILE A 16 -3.74 -7.10 3.17
N ALA A 17 -3.33 -7.79 2.11
CA ALA A 17 -2.71 -9.10 2.20
C ALA A 17 -1.19 -8.91 2.25
N VAL A 18 -0.56 -9.43 3.31
CA VAL A 18 0.89 -9.37 3.50
C VAL A 18 1.46 -10.76 3.28
N LYS A 19 2.38 -10.89 2.31
CA LYS A 19 3.10 -12.14 2.09
C LYS A 19 4.00 -12.46 3.29
N PRO A 20 4.32 -13.73 3.54
CA PRO A 20 5.33 -14.09 4.54
C PRO A 20 6.70 -13.49 4.20
N THR A 21 7.55 -13.38 5.23
CA THR A 21 8.93 -12.94 5.08
C THR A 21 9.69 -13.87 4.15
N SER A 22 10.43 -13.28 3.20
CA SER A 22 11.23 -14.07 2.24
C SER A 22 12.39 -14.77 2.94
N SER A 23 12.94 -14.15 3.98
CA SER A 23 14.08 -14.66 4.72
C SER A 23 13.59 -15.44 5.94
N ILE A 24 13.70 -16.75 5.85
CA ILE A 24 13.38 -17.70 6.90
C ILE A 24 14.61 -18.55 7.18
N ALA A 25 14.66 -19.18 8.36
CA ALA A 25 15.80 -20.00 8.77
C ALA A 25 15.97 -21.29 7.95
N SER A 26 14.97 -21.68 7.16
CA SER A 26 15.08 -22.82 6.25
C SER A 26 15.97 -22.49 5.05
N ALA A 27 16.75 -23.47 4.60
CA ALA A 27 17.45 -23.40 3.32
C ALA A 27 16.46 -23.14 2.18
N GLN A 28 16.87 -22.32 1.23
CA GLN A 28 16.09 -21.94 0.05
C GLN A 28 16.91 -22.17 -1.21
N HIS A 29 16.37 -22.92 -2.16
CA HIS A 29 16.97 -23.05 -3.49
C HIS A 29 16.75 -21.76 -4.30
N THR A 30 17.84 -21.12 -4.71
CA THR A 30 17.80 -19.87 -5.48
C THR A 30 18.92 -19.83 -6.53
N LEU A 31 18.86 -18.85 -7.44
CA LEU A 31 19.87 -18.65 -8.47
C LEU A 31 20.92 -17.66 -7.96
N ASP A 32 22.20 -18.04 -8.02
CA ASP A 32 23.30 -17.10 -7.83
C ASP A 32 23.62 -16.40 -9.15
N PHE A 33 23.32 -15.10 -9.22
CA PHE A 33 23.57 -14.27 -10.40
C PHE A 33 25.05 -14.11 -10.76
N SER A 34 25.96 -14.41 -9.84
CA SER A 34 27.42 -14.31 -10.05
C SER A 34 27.95 -15.49 -10.86
N CYS A 35 27.40 -16.67 -10.56
CA CYS A 35 27.86 -17.96 -11.08
C CYS A 35 26.92 -18.51 -12.16
N ASP A 36 25.70 -17.98 -12.25
CA ASP A 36 24.58 -18.47 -13.06
C ASP A 36 24.18 -19.93 -12.73
N GLU A 37 24.31 -20.29 -11.44
CA GLU A 37 24.04 -21.65 -10.93
C GLU A 37 22.99 -21.64 -9.81
N MET A 38 22.23 -22.74 -9.69
CA MET A 38 21.28 -22.95 -8.59
C MET A 38 22.02 -23.35 -7.32
N VAL A 39 21.84 -22.59 -6.24
CA VAL A 39 22.51 -22.79 -4.95
C VAL A 39 21.50 -22.86 -3.81
N ASP A 40 21.89 -23.54 -2.74
CA ASP A 40 21.20 -23.50 -1.46
C ASP A 40 21.61 -22.26 -0.66
N LEU A 41 20.64 -21.37 -0.42
CA LEU A 41 20.82 -20.19 0.40
C LEU A 41 20.27 -20.43 1.81
N GLU A 42 21.17 -20.45 2.79
CA GLU A 42 20.83 -20.40 4.21
C GLU A 42 21.10 -19.02 4.78
N ILE A 43 20.05 -18.34 5.24
CA ILE A 43 20.16 -16.99 5.77
C ILE A 43 20.27 -17.06 7.29
N GLN A 44 21.47 -16.81 7.80
CA GLN A 44 21.78 -16.81 9.23
C GLN A 44 21.42 -15.46 9.89
N GLY A 45 20.87 -15.49 11.10
CA GLY A 45 20.56 -14.29 11.88
C GLY A 45 19.10 -14.17 12.34
N ARG A 46 18.77 -13.06 13.01
CA ARG A 46 17.39 -12.79 13.45
C ARG A 46 16.58 -12.22 12.31
N HIS A 47 15.46 -12.89 12.03
CA HIS A 47 14.50 -12.49 11.02
C HIS A 47 13.15 -12.23 11.68
N ASP A 48 12.35 -11.38 11.06
CA ASP A 48 10.97 -11.24 11.49
C ASP A 48 10.17 -12.49 11.19
N ALA A 49 9.62 -13.07 12.25
CA ALA A 49 8.63 -14.14 12.13
C ALA A 49 7.34 -13.64 11.45
N CYS A 50 7.02 -12.34 11.58
CA CYS A 50 5.83 -11.75 10.98
C CYS A 50 6.01 -10.25 10.70
N ILE A 51 6.12 -9.87 9.43
CA ILE A 51 6.15 -8.44 9.01
C ILE A 51 4.77 -7.78 9.02
N ALA A 52 3.69 -8.54 9.08
CA ALA A 52 2.34 -7.98 9.03
C ALA A 52 2.03 -7.08 10.26
N LEU A 53 2.61 -7.41 11.42
CA LEU A 53 2.46 -6.61 12.65
C LEU A 53 2.99 -5.19 12.50
N ARG A 54 4.15 -5.02 11.84
CA ARG A 54 4.74 -3.70 11.61
C ARG A 54 4.16 -2.98 10.40
N SER A 55 3.61 -3.72 9.43
CA SER A 55 3.11 -3.10 8.19
C SER A 55 1.90 -2.21 8.42
N ALA A 56 1.08 -2.48 9.44
CA ALA A 56 -0.11 -1.67 9.74
C ALA A 56 0.23 -0.18 9.89
N VAL A 57 1.22 0.15 10.72
CA VAL A 57 1.64 1.54 10.96
C VAL A 57 2.15 2.21 9.68
N VAL A 58 2.93 1.47 8.87
CA VAL A 58 3.45 1.99 7.60
C VAL A 58 2.32 2.25 6.60
N LEU A 59 1.33 1.35 6.54
CA LEU A 59 0.18 1.48 5.63
C LEU A 59 -0.73 2.64 6.04
N GLU A 60 -0.94 2.87 7.33
CA GLU A 60 -1.68 4.03 7.84
C GLU A 60 -1.00 5.34 7.43
N ALA A 61 0.32 5.44 7.64
CA ALA A 61 1.08 6.62 7.25
C ALA A 61 1.06 6.85 5.73
N ALA A 62 1.27 5.80 4.93
CA ALA A 62 1.22 5.88 3.47
C ALA A 62 -0.18 6.32 2.98
N THR A 63 -1.23 5.79 3.59
CA THR A 63 -2.62 6.16 3.29
C THR A 63 -2.88 7.62 3.62
N ALA A 64 -2.41 8.11 4.77
CA ALA A 64 -2.56 9.51 5.17
C ALA A 64 -1.84 10.45 4.19
N CYS A 65 -0.63 10.11 3.76
CA CYS A 65 0.10 10.87 2.73
C CYS A 65 -0.66 10.92 1.41
N ALA A 66 -1.15 9.78 0.91
CA ALA A 66 -1.91 9.72 -0.34
C ALA A 66 -3.22 10.52 -0.27
N LEU A 67 -3.94 10.44 0.85
CA LEU A 67 -5.17 11.22 1.04
C LEU A 67 -4.90 12.72 1.18
N ALA A 68 -3.79 13.11 1.83
CA ALA A 68 -3.39 14.51 1.93
C ALA A 68 -3.09 15.12 0.55
N ASP A 69 -2.39 14.38 -0.32
CA ASP A 69 -2.11 14.80 -1.69
C ASP A 69 -3.40 14.99 -2.49
N LEU A 70 -4.29 13.98 -2.49
CA LEU A 70 -5.59 14.06 -3.15
C LEU A 70 -6.44 15.22 -2.61
N ALA A 71 -6.39 15.50 -1.31
CA ALA A 71 -7.09 16.63 -0.70
C ALA A 71 -6.52 17.99 -1.12
N LEU A 72 -5.21 18.10 -1.31
CA LEU A 72 -4.56 19.32 -1.80
C LEU A 72 -4.89 19.56 -3.27
N LEU A 73 -4.86 18.53 -4.12
CA LEU A 73 -5.29 18.61 -5.52
C LEU A 73 -6.75 19.08 -5.62
N ALA A 74 -7.66 18.45 -4.86
CA ALA A 74 -9.06 18.84 -4.85
C ALA A 74 -9.28 20.29 -4.37
N ARG A 75 -8.42 20.80 -3.48
CA ARG A 75 -8.46 22.20 -3.03
C ARG A 75 -7.89 23.17 -4.05
N ALA A 76 -6.84 22.76 -4.77
CA ALA A 76 -6.25 23.55 -5.84
C ALA A 76 -7.20 23.67 -7.05
N GLU A 77 -8.07 22.69 -7.28
CA GLU A 77 -9.02 22.63 -8.40
C GLU A 77 -10.34 23.41 -8.22
N ILE A 78 -10.49 24.32 -7.24
CA ILE A 78 -11.72 25.13 -7.19
C ILE A 78 -11.62 26.28 -8.21
N PRO A 79 -12.48 26.34 -9.26
CA PRO A 79 -13.87 25.94 -9.17
C PRO A 79 -14.25 24.78 -10.10
N PHE A 80 -14.73 23.69 -9.50
CA PHE A 80 -15.90 23.00 -10.04
C PHE A 80 -17.06 24.01 -9.94
N ALA A 81 -17.14 24.92 -10.91
CA ALA A 81 -18.35 25.66 -11.15
C ALA A 81 -19.44 24.58 -11.26
N CYS A 82 -20.38 24.61 -10.32
CA CYS A 82 -21.58 23.80 -10.37
C CYS A 82 -22.33 24.17 -11.65
N ASN A 83 -21.95 23.52 -12.76
CA ASN A 83 -22.63 23.59 -14.04
C ASN A 83 -23.67 22.47 -14.14
N ILE A 84 -24.13 21.95 -12.98
CA ILE A 84 -25.27 21.05 -12.88
C ILE A 84 -26.52 21.94 -12.86
N PRO A 85 -27.34 21.95 -13.92
CA PRO A 85 -28.43 22.93 -14.06
C PRO A 85 -29.52 22.81 -12.97
N TRP A 86 -29.61 21.67 -12.29
CA TRP A 86 -30.77 21.29 -11.48
C TRP A 86 -30.61 21.51 -9.98
N ARG A 87 -29.48 22.04 -9.49
CA ARG A 87 -29.22 22.29 -8.05
C ARG A 87 -29.31 23.77 -7.68
N LYS A 88 -30.31 24.46 -8.22
CA LYS A 88 -30.77 25.79 -7.81
C LYS A 88 -32.29 25.82 -7.74
N SER A 89 -32.87 25.12 -6.76
CA SER A 89 -34.22 25.39 -6.25
C SER A 89 -34.13 25.48 -4.73
#